data_AF-A0A246ABW5-F1
#
_entry.id   AF-A0A246ABW5-F1
#
_cell.length_a   1.000
_cell.length_b   1.000
_cell.length_c   1.000
_cell.angle_alpha   90.00
_cell.angle_beta   90.00
_cell.angle_gamma   90.00
#
_symmetry.space_group_name_H-M   'P 1'
#
loop_
_entity.id
_entity.type
_entity.pdbx_description
1 polymer ?
#
loop_
_entity_poly.entity_id
_entity_poly.type
_entity_poly.pdbx_seq_one_letter_code
_entity_poly.pdbx_strand_id
1 'polypeptide(L)'
;MKKLRDQIGLSQTEMAKLIGSNKTSGSLHEKGLRELNPKALTVLSTIELLMSNTDETHATESISFNEQKALVAMLKKLTYDQKRAEQKYKILQEKLSGMEETYASNRKLWHLLQSLKANLKDSAANPYAVMADGLEVITIKDLNFGLNFSLP
;
A
#
# COMPACT_ATOMS: atom_id res chain seq x y z
N MET A 1 -14.13 46.54 -1.30
CA MET A 1 -14.52 45.25 -1.94
C MET A 1 -13.92 45.07 -3.33
N LYS A 2 -14.28 45.89 -4.35
CA LYS A 2 -13.77 45.73 -5.73
C LYS A 2 -12.23 45.69 -5.83
N LYS A 3 -11.55 46.65 -5.19
CA LYS A 3 -10.08 46.69 -5.12
C LYS A 3 -9.48 45.40 -4.56
N LEU A 4 -10.01 44.92 -3.44
CA LEU A 4 -9.57 43.68 -2.79
C LEU A 4 -9.76 42.49 -3.74
N ARG A 5 -10.93 42.37 -4.39
CA ARG A 5 -11.21 41.33 -5.39
C ARG A 5 -10.19 41.34 -6.53
N ASP A 6 -9.91 42.52 -7.08
CA ASP A 6 -8.98 42.68 -8.19
C ASP A 6 -7.54 42.32 -7.75
N GLN A 7 -7.15 42.63 -6.51
CA GLN A 7 -5.82 42.28 -5.96
C GLN A 7 -5.62 40.77 -5.76
N ILE A 8 -6.67 40.03 -5.40
CA ILE A 8 -6.62 38.56 -5.22
C ILE A 8 -6.99 37.78 -6.48
N GLY A 9 -7.22 38.46 -7.61
CA GLY A 9 -7.50 37.82 -8.90
C GLY A 9 -8.82 37.06 -8.99
N LEU A 10 -9.79 37.34 -8.11
CA LEU A 10 -11.08 36.64 -8.12
C LEU A 10 -12.08 37.27 -9.09
N SER A 11 -12.93 36.44 -9.70
CA SER A 11 -14.12 36.92 -10.40
C SER A 11 -15.16 37.45 -9.41
N GLN A 12 -16.05 38.33 -9.87
CA GLN A 12 -17.12 38.88 -9.02
C GLN A 12 -18.03 37.81 -8.41
N THR A 13 -18.20 36.68 -9.12
CA THR A 13 -19.01 35.54 -8.63
C THR A 13 -18.30 34.81 -7.50
N GLU A 14 -17.00 34.58 -7.62
CA GLU A 14 -16.19 33.93 -6.59
C GLU A 14 -16.10 34.80 -5.33
N MET A 15 -15.89 36.10 -5.52
CA MET A 15 -15.88 37.05 -4.41
C MET A 15 -17.23 37.11 -3.69
N ALA A 16 -18.35 37.10 -4.44
CA ALA A 16 -19.67 37.04 -3.84
C ALA A 16 -19.85 35.77 -3.00
N LYS A 17 -19.47 34.60 -3.54
CA LYS A 17 -19.53 33.32 -2.80
C LYS A 17 -18.68 33.35 -1.53
N LEU A 18 -17.49 33.93 -1.60
CA LEU A 18 -16.55 34.04 -0.48
C LEU A 18 -17.16 34.80 0.71
N ILE A 19 -17.92 35.86 0.43
CA ILE A 19 -18.64 36.64 1.46
C ILE A 19 -20.05 36.10 1.77
N GLY A 20 -20.40 34.89 1.32
CA GLY A 20 -21.70 34.26 1.56
C GLY A 20 -22.87 34.90 0.78
N SER A 21 -22.57 35.51 -0.37
CA SER A 21 -23.52 36.22 -1.23
C SER A 21 -23.62 35.56 -2.62
N ASN A 22 -24.65 35.92 -3.39
CA ASN A 22 -24.80 35.48 -4.78
C ASN A 22 -24.23 36.53 -5.76
N LYS A 23 -24.00 36.15 -7.03
CA LYS A 23 -23.39 37.04 -8.04
C LYS A 23 -24.09 38.41 -8.14
N THR A 24 -25.42 38.42 -8.15
CA THR A 24 -26.23 39.64 -8.29
C THR A 24 -26.00 40.59 -7.11
N SER A 25 -26.07 40.07 -5.87
CA SER A 25 -25.81 40.85 -4.65
C SER A 25 -24.35 41.29 -4.54
N GLY A 26 -23.38 40.46 -4.95
CA GLY A 26 -21.97 40.84 -5.03
C GLY A 26 -21.74 42.09 -5.87
N SER A 27 -22.42 42.22 -7.02
CA SER A 27 -22.31 43.43 -7.85
C SER A 27 -22.88 44.69 -7.20
N LEU A 28 -23.93 44.54 -6.39
CA LEU A 28 -24.54 45.66 -5.66
C LEU A 28 -23.63 46.12 -4.52
N HIS A 29 -22.99 45.18 -3.83
CA HIS A 29 -22.00 45.49 -2.79
C HIS A 29 -20.77 46.22 -3.35
N GLU A 30 -20.25 45.78 -4.50
CA GLU A 30 -19.11 46.46 -5.14
C GLU A 30 -19.41 47.87 -5.62
N LYS A 31 -20.66 48.14 -6.00
CA LYS A 31 -21.15 49.47 -6.40
C LYS A 31 -21.58 50.36 -5.23
N GLY A 32 -21.54 49.85 -3.99
CA GLY A 32 -22.05 50.58 -2.82
C GLY A 32 -23.58 50.73 -2.79
N LEU A 33 -24.30 49.99 -3.63
CA LEU A 33 -25.77 50.02 -3.70
C LEU A 33 -26.43 49.10 -2.67
N ARG A 34 -25.64 48.29 -1.96
CA ARG A 34 -26.10 47.41 -0.89
C ARG A 34 -25.02 47.28 0.17
N GLU A 35 -25.42 47.46 1.43
CA GLU A 35 -24.52 47.31 2.57
C GLU A 35 -24.09 45.86 2.78
N LEU A 36 -22.85 45.68 3.22
CA LEU A 36 -22.30 44.38 3.60
C LEU A 36 -22.75 44.04 5.02
N ASN A 37 -23.15 42.79 5.24
CA ASN A 37 -23.43 42.32 6.59
C ASN A 37 -22.12 42.21 7.42
N PRO A 38 -22.19 42.21 8.76
CA PRO A 38 -21.00 42.15 9.62
C PRO A 38 -20.09 40.97 9.31
N LYS A 39 -20.65 39.79 9.00
CA LYS A 39 -19.88 38.58 8.66
C LYS A 39 -19.07 38.77 7.38
N ALA A 40 -19.65 39.38 6.36
CA ALA A 40 -18.98 39.71 5.11
C ALA A 40 -17.86 40.73 5.34
N LEU A 41 -18.09 41.74 6.18
CA LEU A 41 -17.06 42.71 6.56
C LEU A 41 -15.89 42.04 7.30
N THR A 42 -16.16 41.12 8.23
CA THR A 42 -15.12 40.34 8.91
C THR A 42 -14.27 39.55 7.91
N VAL A 43 -14.91 38.85 6.95
CA VAL A 43 -14.18 38.09 5.92
C VAL A 43 -13.28 39.01 5.08
N LEU A 44 -13.80 40.16 4.64
CA LEU A 44 -13.01 41.12 3.87
C LEU A 44 -11.84 41.69 4.68
N SER A 45 -12.07 42.00 5.96
CA SER A 45 -11.03 42.50 6.86
C SER A 45 -9.94 41.46 7.13
N THR A 46 -10.31 40.18 7.31
CA THR A 46 -9.34 39.09 7.46
C THR A 46 -8.48 38.94 6.22
N ILE A 47 -9.07 39.00 5.01
CA ILE A 47 -8.31 38.93 3.76
C ILE A 47 -7.35 40.12 3.66
N GLU A 48 -7.82 41.34 3.95
CA GLU A 48 -6.99 42.54 3.92
C GLU A 48 -5.82 42.46 4.91
N LEU A 49 -6.05 41.93 6.11
CA LEU A 49 -5.01 41.73 7.13
C LEU A 49 -3.98 40.68 6.69
N LEU A 50 -4.43 39.56 6.11
CA LEU A 50 -3.55 38.52 5.56
C LEU A 50 -2.71 39.04 4.38
N MET A 51 -3.27 39.94 3.56
CA MET A 51 -2.54 40.59 2.47
C MET A 51 -1.59 41.68 2.94
N SER A 52 -1.86 42.31 4.09
CA SER A 52 -1.04 43.38 4.66
C SER A 52 0.17 42.83 5.43
N ASN A 53 0.05 41.61 5.97
CA ASN A 53 1.15 40.88 6.58
C ASN A 53 1.94 40.13 5.50
N THR A 54 2.64 40.88 4.65
CA THR A 54 3.72 40.33 3.83
C THR A 54 4.96 40.12 4.70
N ASP A 55 4.84 39.30 5.75
CA ASP A 55 5.98 38.43 6.03
C ASP A 55 6.07 37.51 4.84
N GLU A 56 7.25 37.48 4.23
CA GLU A 56 7.60 36.73 3.04
C GLU A 56 7.12 35.27 3.17
N THR A 57 5.88 35.02 2.78
CA THR A 57 5.54 33.77 2.13
C THR A 57 6.25 33.86 0.80
N HIS A 58 7.56 33.57 0.83
CA HIS A 58 8.23 32.98 -0.29
C HIS A 58 7.20 32.04 -0.89
N ALA A 59 6.82 32.31 -2.13
CA ALA A 59 6.15 31.32 -2.95
C ALA A 59 7.11 30.13 -2.98
N THR A 60 7.03 29.25 -1.97
CA THR A 60 7.68 27.96 -1.95
C THR A 60 6.97 27.22 -3.05
N GLU A 61 7.56 27.37 -4.23
CA GLU A 61 7.38 26.63 -5.45
C GLU A 61 5.93 26.64 -5.95
N SER A 62 5.73 27.12 -7.17
CA SER A 62 4.50 26.85 -7.90
C SER A 62 4.26 25.33 -7.85
N ILE A 63 3.31 24.90 -7.03
CA ILE A 63 2.98 23.48 -6.89
C ILE A 63 2.50 23.03 -8.26
N SER A 64 3.39 22.37 -9.00
CA SER A 64 3.12 21.86 -10.33
C SER A 64 2.04 20.80 -10.21
N PHE A 65 0.82 21.11 -10.65
CA PHE A 65 -0.29 20.17 -10.66
C PHE A 65 0.07 18.85 -11.40
N ASN A 66 0.98 18.94 -12.37
CA ASN A 66 1.51 17.80 -13.10
C ASN A 66 2.41 16.91 -12.23
N GLU A 67 3.27 17.50 -11.39
CA GLU A 67 4.11 16.76 -10.44
C GLU A 67 3.27 16.08 -9.36
N GLN A 68 2.23 16.74 -8.84
CA GLN A 68 1.29 16.11 -7.91
C GLN A 68 0.56 14.93 -8.56
N LYS A 69 0.12 15.07 -9.81
CA LYS A 69 -0.53 13.99 -10.56
C LYS A 69 0.43 12.81 -10.79
N ALA A 70 1.69 13.08 -11.08
CA ALA A 70 2.73 12.06 -11.23
C ALA A 70 3.01 11.34 -9.90
N LEU A 71 3.13 12.09 -8.79
CA LEU A 71 3.27 11.54 -7.44
C LEU A 71 2.10 10.65 -7.05
N VAL A 72 0.86 11.08 -7.31
CA VAL A 72 -0.34 10.27 -7.03
C VAL A 72 -0.36 8.99 -7.87
N ALA A 73 0.04 9.05 -9.14
CA ALA A 73 0.14 7.85 -9.98
C ALA A 73 1.22 6.90 -9.47
N MET A 74 2.37 7.42 -9.04
CA MET A 74 3.46 6.65 -8.47
C MET A 74 3.06 5.98 -7.15
N LEU A 75 2.36 6.70 -6.26
CA LEU A 75 1.83 6.16 -5.02
C LEU A 75 0.84 5.02 -5.28
N LYS A 76 -0.09 5.19 -6.23
CA LYS A 76 -1.03 4.12 -6.61
C LYS A 76 -0.31 2.88 -7.12
N LYS A 77 0.73 3.05 -7.93
CA LYS A 77 1.55 1.94 -8.43
C LYS A 77 2.27 1.23 -7.29
N LEU A 78 2.91 1.96 -6.39
CA LEU A 78 3.59 1.40 -5.22
C LEU A 78 2.62 0.62 -4.32
N THR A 79 1.41 1.15 -4.08
CA THR A 79 0.39 0.43 -3.31
C THR A 79 -0.05 -0.86 -3.99
N TYR A 80 -0.18 -0.86 -5.32
CA TYR A 80 -0.50 -2.07 -6.08
C TYR A 80 0.63 -3.11 -6.00
N ASP A 81 1.87 -2.67 -6.21
CA ASP A 81 3.04 -3.54 -6.16
C ASP A 81 3.24 -4.14 -4.76
N GLN A 82 3.00 -3.36 -3.71
CA GLN A 82 3.00 -3.85 -2.32
C GLN A 82 1.96 -4.95 -2.10
N LYS A 83 0.70 -4.73 -2.49
CA LYS A 83 -0.35 -5.76 -2.37
C LYS A 83 -0.01 -7.03 -3.13
N ARG A 84 0.59 -6.91 -4.31
CA ARG A 84 1.04 -8.06 -5.11
C ARG A 84 2.18 -8.80 -4.42
N ALA A 85 3.13 -8.09 -3.81
CA ALA A 85 4.22 -8.68 -3.05
C ALA A 85 3.70 -9.43 -1.81
N GLU A 86 2.75 -8.85 -1.07
CA GLU A 86 2.10 -9.49 0.09
C GLU A 86 1.39 -10.79 -0.30
N GLN A 87 0.66 -10.80 -1.43
CA GLN A 87 0.02 -12.02 -1.95
C GLN A 87 1.06 -13.10 -2.29
N LYS A 88 2.15 -12.73 -2.99
CA LYS A 88 3.22 -13.67 -3.32
C LYS A 88 3.89 -14.23 -2.07
N TYR A 89 4.13 -13.37 -1.08
CA TYR A 89 4.70 -13.78 0.21
C TYR A 89 3.80 -14.80 0.90
N LYS A 90 2.49 -14.55 0.96
CA LYS A 90 1.53 -15.48 1.57
C LYS A 90 1.54 -16.85 0.89
N ILE A 91 1.55 -16.89 -0.46
CA ILE A 91 1.63 -18.14 -1.22
C ILE A 91 2.93 -18.90 -0.90
N LEU A 92 4.06 -18.19 -0.84
CA LEU A 92 5.35 -18.81 -0.50
C LEU A 92 5.35 -19.34 0.93
N GLN A 93 4.74 -18.62 1.87
CA GLN A 93 4.62 -19.05 3.25
C GLN A 93 3.77 -20.33 3.39
N GLU A 94 2.63 -20.41 2.69
CA GLU A 94 1.79 -21.61 2.67
C GLU A 94 2.54 -22.81 2.06
N LYS A 95 3.27 -22.59 0.96
CA LYS A 95 4.12 -23.63 0.36
C LYS A 95 5.23 -24.10 1.29
N LEU A 96 5.89 -23.18 2.00
CA LEU A 96 6.95 -23.51 2.95
C LEU A 96 6.38 -24.36 4.10
N SER A 97 5.23 -23.97 4.66
CA SER A 97 4.56 -24.74 5.71
C SER A 97 4.25 -26.17 5.27
N GLY A 98 3.70 -26.34 4.06
CA GLY A 98 3.43 -27.69 3.52
C GLY A 98 4.71 -28.51 3.30
N MET A 99 5.80 -27.86 2.90
CA MET A 99 7.10 -28.51 2.73
C MET A 99 7.69 -28.94 4.09
N GLU A 100 7.57 -28.12 5.12
CA GLU A 100 8.01 -28.43 6.49
C GLU A 100 7.26 -29.63 7.07
N GLU A 101 5.94 -29.70 6.88
CA GLU A 101 5.12 -30.84 7.30
C GLU A 101 5.51 -32.14 6.57
N THR A 102 5.74 -32.04 5.26
CA THR A 102 6.19 -33.17 4.43
C THR A 102 7.57 -33.65 4.89
N TYR A 103 8.50 -32.72 5.12
CA TYR A 103 9.84 -33.05 5.59
C TYR A 103 9.81 -33.69 6.99
N ALA A 104 8.99 -33.17 7.91
CA ALA A 104 8.83 -33.75 9.23
C ALA A 104 8.27 -35.19 9.17
N SER A 105 7.31 -35.43 8.28
CA SER A 105 6.72 -36.76 8.05
C SER A 105 7.75 -37.73 7.45
N ASN A 106 8.50 -37.30 6.43
CA ASN A 106 9.54 -38.11 5.81
C ASN A 106 10.67 -38.43 6.80
N ARG A 107 11.04 -37.48 7.67
CA ARG A 107 12.03 -37.71 8.73
C ARG A 107 11.55 -38.77 9.74
N LYS A 108 10.27 -38.77 10.12
CA LYS A 108 9.69 -39.82 10.98
C LYS A 108 9.75 -41.19 10.30
N LEU A 109 9.35 -41.26 9.02
CA LEU A 109 9.40 -42.49 8.23
C LEU A 109 10.84 -43.04 8.13
N TRP A 110 11.81 -42.16 7.90
CA TRP A 110 13.22 -42.52 7.89
C TRP A 110 13.67 -43.14 9.22
N HIS A 111 13.32 -42.52 10.35
CA HIS A 111 13.66 -43.06 11.67
C HIS A 111 13.00 -44.42 11.94
N LEU A 112 11.75 -44.62 11.49
CA LEU A 112 11.06 -45.90 11.59
C LEU A 112 11.74 -46.98 10.74
N LEU A 113 12.13 -46.64 9.51
CA LEU A 113 12.83 -47.55 8.60
C LEU A 113 14.19 -47.98 9.17
N GLN A 114 14.96 -47.04 9.72
CA GLN A 114 16.23 -47.35 10.38
C GLN A 114 16.03 -48.23 11.63
N SER A 115 14.98 -47.97 12.42
CA SER A 115 14.63 -48.81 13.57
C SER A 115 14.24 -50.24 13.15
N LEU A 116 13.43 -50.38 12.09
CA LEU A 116 13.06 -51.67 11.52
C LEU A 116 14.28 -52.43 11.00
N LYS A 117 15.18 -51.75 10.29
CA LYS A 117 16.42 -52.34 9.77
C LYS A 117 17.33 -52.83 10.89
N ALA A 118 17.47 -52.07 11.97
CA ALA A 118 18.22 -52.49 13.15
C ALA A 118 17.62 -53.76 13.76
N ASN A 119 16.29 -53.81 13.95
CA ASN A 119 15.59 -54.96 14.49
C ASN A 119 15.61 -56.20 13.57
N LEU A 120 15.71 -56.00 12.25
CA LEU A 120 15.75 -57.08 11.25
C LEU A 120 17.16 -57.65 11.04
N LYS A 121 18.22 -56.86 11.27
CA LYS A 121 19.62 -57.33 11.16
C LYS A 121 19.97 -58.44 12.14
N ASP A 122 19.29 -58.51 13.28
CA ASP A 122 19.44 -59.59 14.26
C ASP A 122 18.76 -60.90 13.81
N SER A 123 18.04 -60.88 12.68
CA SER A 123 17.35 -62.02 12.08
C SER A 123 17.94 -62.34 10.70
N ALA A 124 19.11 -63.00 10.69
CA ALA A 124 19.92 -63.27 9.49
C ALA A 124 19.24 -64.10 8.37
N ALA A 125 18.01 -64.57 8.56
CA ALA A 125 17.23 -65.34 7.58
C ALA A 125 15.97 -64.60 7.08
N ASN A 126 15.82 -63.31 7.39
CA ASN A 126 14.56 -62.62 7.15
C ASN A 126 14.47 -61.99 5.73
N PRO A 127 13.59 -62.47 4.84
CA PRO A 127 13.44 -61.97 3.47
C PRO A 127 12.98 -60.50 3.41
N TYR A 128 12.47 -59.95 4.51
CA TYR A 128 12.06 -58.54 4.60
C TYR A 128 13.23 -57.56 4.77
N ALA A 129 14.46 -58.02 5.06
CA ALA A 129 15.64 -57.15 5.13
C ALA A 129 15.98 -56.51 3.77
N VAL A 130 15.81 -57.27 2.67
CA VAL A 130 16.04 -56.79 1.29
C VAL A 130 14.96 -55.77 0.88
N MET A 131 13.71 -55.96 1.35
CA MET A 131 12.62 -54.99 1.14
C MET A 131 12.89 -53.68 1.89
N ALA A 132 13.46 -53.73 3.10
CA ALA A 132 13.84 -52.54 3.87
C ALA A 132 14.94 -51.72 3.17
N ASP A 133 15.94 -52.38 2.56
CA ASP A 133 16.96 -51.72 1.75
C ASP A 133 16.37 -51.08 0.48
N GLY A 134 15.40 -51.73 -0.17
CA GLY A 134 14.70 -51.17 -1.33
C GLY A 134 13.87 -49.92 -0.98
N LEU A 135 13.21 -49.92 0.18
CA LEU A 135 12.44 -48.78 0.70
C LEU A 135 13.35 -47.59 1.08
N GLU A 136 14.57 -47.85 1.53
CA GLU A 136 15.57 -46.81 1.82
C GLU A 136 15.90 -45.97 0.58
N VAL A 137 16.11 -46.63 -0.56
CA VAL A 137 16.44 -45.97 -1.84
C VAL A 137 15.26 -45.12 -2.35
N ILE A 138 14.02 -45.57 -2.16
CA ILE A 138 12.82 -44.83 -2.54
C ILE A 138 12.66 -43.60 -1.63
N THR A 139 12.83 -43.77 -0.32
CA THR A 139 12.70 -42.66 0.66
C THR A 139 13.75 -41.57 0.44
N ILE A 140 14.98 -41.93 0.06
CA ILE A 140 16.04 -40.96 -0.30
C ILE A 140 15.69 -40.19 -1.59
N LYS A 141 15.09 -40.87 -2.58
CA LYS A 141 14.64 -40.21 -3.82
C LYS A 141 13.50 -39.24 -3.56
N ASP A 142 12.53 -39.60 -2.73
CA ASP A 142 11.39 -38.74 -2.39
C ASP A 142 11.81 -37.54 -1.53
N LEU A 143 12.77 -37.71 -0.62
CA LEU A 143 13.40 -36.61 0.12
C LEU A 143 14.12 -35.61 -0.80
N ASN A 144 14.76 -36.09 -1.88
CA ASN A 144 15.40 -35.23 -2.88
C ASN A 144 14.41 -34.60 -3.87
N PHE A 145 13.30 -35.26 -4.20
CA PHE A 145 12.27 -34.70 -5.09
C PHE A 145 11.47 -33.57 -4.43
N GLY A 146 11.29 -33.59 -3.10
CA GLY A 146 10.70 -32.48 -2.35
C GLY A 146 11.45 -31.14 -2.48
N LEU A 147 12.73 -31.17 -2.89
CA LEU A 147 13.55 -29.98 -3.15
C LEU A 147 13.44 -29.45 -4.60
N ASN A 148 12.84 -30.21 -5.52
CA ASN A 148 12.71 -29.88 -6.95
C ASN A 148 11.29 -29.47 -7.36
N PHE A 149 10.57 -28.70 -6.53
CA PHE A 149 9.35 -28.05 -6.97
C PHE A 149 9.70 -26.78 -7.76
N SER A 150 9.57 -26.87 -9.09
CA SER A 150 9.81 -25.79 -10.05
C SER A 150 9.26 -24.44 -9.59
N LEU A 151 10.16 -23.47 -9.48
CA LEU A 151 9.83 -22.05 -9.62
C LEU A 151 9.35 -21.81 -11.07
N PRO A 152 8.19 -21.16 -11.29
CA PRO A 152 7.86 -20.62 -12.60
C PRO A 152 8.79 -19.45 -12.97
#